data_AF-A0A0C1ZN99-F1
#
_entry.id   AF-A0A0C1ZN99-F1
#
_cell.length_a   1.000
_cell.length_b   1.000
_cell.length_c   1.000
_cell.angle_alpha   90.00
_cell.angle_beta   90.00
_cell.angle_gamma   90.00
#
_symmetry.space_group_name_H-M   'P 1'
#
loop_
_entity.id
_entity.type
_entity.pdbx_description
1 polymer ?
#
loop_
_entity_poly.entity_id
_entity_poly.type
_entity_poly.pdbx_seq_one_letter_code
_entity_poly.pdbx_strand_id
1 'polypeptide(L)'
;MDTHVRGQPMGRLSAIAVAGIIVLLLGSSACTEPYEPNWLFQGEWIDIDGRDRTADETCGGTFAYVDAYAGALAGEFGVTAHLGPFRWYSPEQYAAELPCGDDILACYLPSARCIHSPVLPLDHELVHMAVAATVSCPDVLNEGLAVFYDSAFGRDTKTSSFELLVDLMEAPSHPSGSVEYGIVGRFAAYLVEHFGVDAVLDVCRVTGRYPDGPALSAALESVLGRTTQQLLADFKPALGSSCNRFKDYQSRVFACGAAQAAPDLGLVSVDGEHRIEETFTVDCANDIMAGPLGDEMWLTRRFEIDADEIYILGMWGLDDGEEIPGVELTVAKCEPCGKVLTAPEAFIGPEQLDAGRYALELRAPADFRGRVYVKIQH
;
A
#
# COMPACT_ATOMS: atom_id res chain seq x y z
N MET A 1 -39.08 77.30 19.35
CA MET A 1 -39.93 77.59 18.19
C MET A 1 -40.08 76.27 17.45
N ASP A 2 -41.22 75.62 17.30
CA ASP A 2 -42.58 75.74 17.82
C ASP A 2 -43.24 74.41 17.43
N THR A 3 -43.64 73.59 18.41
CA THR A 3 -45.02 73.14 18.69
C THR A 3 -45.81 72.47 17.55
N HIS A 4 -46.24 71.21 17.82
CA HIS A 4 -47.61 70.63 17.68
C HIS A 4 -47.46 69.10 17.48
N VAL A 5 -47.85 68.19 18.37
CA VAL A 5 -49.13 67.85 19.05
C VAL A 5 -50.23 67.32 18.13
N ARG A 6 -50.68 66.08 18.46
CA ARG A 6 -51.95 65.34 18.19
C ARG A 6 -51.66 64.02 17.45
N GLY A 7 -52.18 62.85 17.80
CA GLY A 7 -53.16 62.44 18.81
C GLY A 7 -53.46 60.95 18.59
N GLN A 8 -53.76 60.20 19.66
CA GLN A 8 -54.23 58.81 19.59
C GLN A 8 -55.62 58.72 18.93
N PRO A 9 -56.00 57.53 18.42
CA PRO A 9 -57.02 56.80 19.17
C PRO A 9 -56.80 55.29 19.26
N MET A 10 -57.26 54.75 20.40
CA MET A 10 -57.46 53.33 20.67
C MET A 10 -58.56 52.76 19.76
N GLY A 11 -58.36 51.54 19.26
CA GLY A 11 -59.34 50.82 18.46
C GLY A 11 -59.22 49.30 18.61
N ARG A 12 -59.94 48.78 19.62
CA ARG A 12 -60.65 47.49 19.67
C ARG A 12 -59.88 46.17 19.43
N LEU A 13 -59.87 45.39 20.51
CA LEU A 13 -59.86 43.94 20.54
C LEU A 13 -60.90 43.35 19.57
N SER A 14 -60.48 42.42 18.71
CA SER A 14 -61.35 41.39 18.15
C SER A 14 -60.56 40.10 18.04
N ALA A 15 -60.91 39.15 18.91
CA ALA A 15 -60.50 37.76 18.85
C ALA A 15 -61.21 37.08 17.67
N ILE A 16 -60.43 36.55 16.72
CA ILE A 16 -60.87 35.44 15.86
C ILE A 16 -59.68 34.49 15.76
N ALA A 17 -59.88 33.31 16.35
CA ALA A 17 -59.02 32.15 16.24
C ALA A 17 -58.93 31.73 14.77
N VAL A 18 -57.71 31.69 14.24
CA VAL A 18 -57.40 30.92 13.03
C VAL A 18 -56.49 29.79 13.49
N ALA A 19 -57.08 28.60 13.60
CA ALA A 19 -56.37 27.34 13.52
C ALA A 19 -55.49 27.40 12.26
N GLY A 20 -54.17 27.25 12.32
CA GLY A 20 -53.51 26.14 12.97
C GLY A 20 -53.31 25.00 11.97
N ILE A 21 -52.62 25.28 10.85
CA ILE A 21 -51.87 24.28 10.09
C ILE A 21 -50.55 24.96 9.69
N ILE A 22 -49.59 24.99 10.62
CA ILE A 22 -48.20 25.03 10.23
C ILE A 22 -47.90 23.60 9.79
N VAL A 23 -47.85 23.37 8.48
CA VAL A 23 -47.20 22.16 7.95
C VAL A 23 -45.71 22.37 8.24
N LEU A 24 -45.31 21.94 9.44
CA LEU A 24 -43.92 21.62 9.72
C LEU A 24 -43.59 20.46 8.78
N LEU A 25 -43.08 20.80 7.60
CA LEU A 25 -42.18 19.95 6.86
C LEU A 25 -40.95 19.79 7.77
N LEU A 26 -41.08 18.96 8.80
CA LEU A 26 -39.99 18.17 9.32
C LEU A 26 -39.63 17.27 8.15
N GLY A 27 -38.83 17.84 7.23
CA GLY A 27 -37.96 17.02 6.41
C GLY A 27 -37.23 16.16 7.42
N SER A 28 -37.62 14.90 7.49
CA SER A 28 -36.78 13.83 7.96
C SER A 28 -35.54 13.88 7.09
N SER A 29 -34.61 14.79 7.42
CA SER A 29 -33.21 14.45 7.38
C SER A 29 -33.17 13.15 8.16
N ALA A 30 -33.17 12.04 7.43
CA ALA A 30 -32.71 10.78 7.94
C ALA A 30 -31.30 11.10 8.44
N CYS A 31 -31.22 11.51 9.69
CA CYS A 31 -29.99 11.54 10.44
C CYS A 31 -29.62 10.08 10.48
N THR A 32 -28.84 9.65 9.49
CA THR A 32 -28.08 8.42 9.53
C THR A 32 -27.53 8.36 10.95
N GLU A 33 -27.96 7.35 11.72
CA GLU A 33 -27.42 7.16 13.05
C GLU A 33 -25.90 7.18 12.90
N PRO A 34 -25.19 7.95 13.75
CA PRO A 34 -23.75 8.04 13.66
C PRO A 34 -23.20 6.61 13.75
N TYR A 35 -22.52 6.18 12.69
CA TYR A 35 -21.94 4.86 12.61
C TYR A 35 -20.96 4.66 13.78
N GLU A 36 -21.18 3.61 14.57
CA GLU A 36 -20.27 3.18 15.62
C GLU A 36 -19.28 2.17 14.99
N PRO A 37 -17.97 2.46 15.00
CA PRO A 37 -16.97 1.55 14.42
C PRO A 37 -16.94 0.20 15.14
N ASN A 38 -16.74 -0.86 14.38
CA ASN A 38 -16.45 -2.19 14.91
C ASN A 38 -14.93 -2.39 14.90
N TRP A 39 -14.25 -1.82 15.90
CA TRP A 39 -12.80 -1.92 15.99
C TRP A 39 -12.38 -3.38 16.22
N LEU A 40 -11.84 -4.00 15.17
CA LEU A 40 -11.24 -5.34 15.24
C LEU A 40 -9.79 -5.27 15.75
N PHE A 41 -9.12 -4.15 15.49
CA PHE A 41 -7.74 -3.90 15.90
C PHE A 41 -7.48 -2.40 16.04
N GLN A 42 -6.67 -2.01 17.02
CA GLN A 42 -6.21 -0.64 17.20
C GLN A 42 -4.68 -0.66 17.38
N GLY A 43 -3.97 -0.27 16.33
CA GLY A 43 -2.51 -0.35 16.24
C GLY A 43 -1.81 0.94 16.64
N GLU A 44 -0.49 0.93 16.50
CA GLU A 44 0.30 2.15 16.65
C GLU A 44 0.09 3.09 15.46
N TRP A 45 0.07 2.53 14.25
CA TRP A 45 0.06 3.26 12.99
C TRP A 45 -1.30 3.26 12.31
N ILE A 46 -2.10 2.20 12.51
CA ILE A 46 -3.40 2.04 11.86
C ILE A 46 -4.44 1.33 12.73
N ASP A 47 -5.68 1.77 12.62
CA ASP A 47 -6.83 1.11 13.24
C ASP A 47 -7.61 0.30 12.18
N ILE A 48 -8.16 -0.86 12.53
CA ILE A 48 -8.95 -1.69 11.61
C ILE A 48 -10.40 -1.76 12.10
N ASP A 49 -11.30 -1.24 11.27
CA ASP A 49 -12.74 -1.17 11.46
C ASP A 49 -13.43 -2.23 10.58
N GLY A 50 -13.92 -3.31 11.19
CA GLY A 50 -14.55 -4.45 10.53
C GLY A 50 -16.03 -4.21 10.26
N ARG A 51 -16.35 -3.59 9.13
CA ARG A 51 -17.73 -3.29 8.75
C ARG A 51 -18.41 -4.53 8.19
N ASP A 52 -19.18 -5.20 9.07
CA ASP A 52 -19.81 -6.51 8.80
C ASP A 52 -18.77 -7.62 8.58
N ARG A 53 -17.68 -7.56 9.36
CA ARG A 53 -16.57 -8.52 9.33
C ARG A 53 -16.15 -8.91 10.74
N THR A 54 -15.54 -10.08 10.87
CA THR A 54 -14.96 -10.59 12.12
C THR A 54 -13.47 -10.93 11.95
N ALA A 55 -12.73 -10.94 13.06
CA ALA A 55 -11.29 -11.15 13.02
C ALA A 55 -10.87 -12.54 12.51
N ASP A 56 -11.70 -13.56 12.71
CA ASP A 56 -11.47 -14.95 12.28
C ASP A 56 -11.57 -15.16 10.76
N GLU A 57 -12.00 -14.14 10.01
CA GLU A 57 -11.96 -14.13 8.55
C GLU A 57 -10.55 -13.83 7.99
N THR A 58 -9.58 -13.50 8.85
CA THR A 58 -8.17 -13.27 8.47
C THR A 58 -7.22 -14.24 9.17
N CYS A 59 -6.00 -14.36 8.66
CA CYS A 59 -4.92 -15.06 9.33
C CYS A 59 -4.46 -14.30 10.58
N GLY A 60 -3.97 -15.02 11.58
CA GLY A 60 -3.71 -14.52 12.92
C GLY A 60 -2.74 -13.33 12.98
N GLY A 61 -1.83 -13.22 12.02
CA GLY A 61 -0.86 -12.14 11.92
C GLY A 61 -1.28 -10.94 11.07
N THR A 62 -2.44 -10.98 10.44
CA THR A 62 -2.83 -9.99 9.40
C THR A 62 -2.90 -8.57 9.94
N PHE A 63 -3.52 -8.36 11.09
CA PHE A 63 -3.65 -7.02 11.66
C PHE A 63 -2.30 -6.45 12.11
N ALA A 64 -1.45 -7.30 12.73
CA ALA A 64 -0.10 -6.92 13.10
C ALA A 64 0.78 -6.61 11.88
N TYR A 65 0.61 -7.38 10.79
CA TYR A 65 1.27 -7.11 9.51
C TYR A 65 0.86 -5.75 8.95
N VAL A 66 -0.44 -5.45 8.88
CA VAL A 66 -0.96 -4.18 8.35
C VAL A 66 -0.43 -2.98 9.14
N ASP A 67 -0.40 -3.08 10.48
CA ASP A 67 0.17 -2.04 11.35
C ASP A 67 1.68 -1.88 11.18
N ALA A 68 2.42 -2.98 11.13
CA ALA A 68 3.86 -2.95 10.94
C ALA A 68 4.24 -2.47 9.53
N TYR A 69 3.45 -2.77 8.50
CA TYR A 69 3.61 -2.26 7.13
C TYR A 69 3.33 -0.76 7.08
N ALA A 70 2.24 -0.31 7.73
CA ALA A 70 1.95 1.11 7.91
C ALA A 70 3.09 1.84 8.63
N GLY A 71 3.69 1.22 9.65
CA GLY A 71 4.88 1.75 10.33
C GLY A 71 6.13 1.78 9.45
N ALA A 72 6.32 0.76 8.59
CA ALA A 72 7.41 0.74 7.62
C ALA A 72 7.29 1.90 6.62
N LEU A 73 6.08 2.11 6.08
CA LEU A 73 5.77 3.27 5.24
C LEU A 73 5.94 4.57 6.01
N ALA A 74 5.53 4.65 7.27
CA ALA A 74 5.69 5.86 8.06
C ALA A 74 7.17 6.25 8.23
N GLY A 75 8.03 5.27 8.53
CA GLY A 75 9.48 5.49 8.59
C GLY A 75 10.08 5.91 7.24
N GLU A 76 9.62 5.29 6.15
CA GLU A 76 10.09 5.56 4.79
C GLU A 76 9.66 6.94 4.27
N PHE A 77 8.44 7.38 4.57
CA PHE A 77 7.85 8.65 4.10
C PHE A 77 8.00 9.79 5.12
N GLY A 78 8.69 9.56 6.24
CA GLY A 78 8.89 10.55 7.31
C GLY A 78 7.63 10.93 8.10
N VAL A 79 6.62 10.05 8.12
CA VAL A 79 5.38 10.26 8.87
C VAL A 79 5.60 9.93 10.35
N THR A 80 5.14 10.81 11.23
CA THR A 80 5.29 10.67 12.69
C THR A 80 3.96 10.51 13.43
N ALA A 81 2.84 10.65 12.73
CA ALA A 81 1.51 10.55 13.31
C ALA A 81 0.83 9.24 12.87
N HIS A 82 -0.11 8.78 13.68
CA HIS A 82 -1.03 7.71 13.33
C HIS A 82 -1.73 8.02 12.00
N LEU A 83 -1.76 7.04 11.08
CA LEU A 83 -2.25 7.24 9.70
C LEU A 83 -3.76 7.41 9.69
N GLY A 84 -4.49 6.58 10.42
CA GLY A 84 -5.95 6.62 10.54
C GLY A 84 -6.58 5.23 10.45
N PRO A 85 -7.91 5.16 10.21
CA PRO A 85 -8.62 3.89 10.10
C PRO A 85 -8.58 3.27 8.70
N PHE A 86 -8.41 1.95 8.67
CA PHE A 86 -8.75 1.04 7.57
C PHE A 86 -10.13 0.46 7.81
N ARG A 87 -11.11 0.83 6.99
CA ARG A 87 -12.45 0.24 7.05
C ARG A 87 -12.55 -0.92 6.08
N TRP A 88 -12.65 -2.12 6.65
CA TRP A 88 -12.75 -3.38 5.94
C TRP A 88 -14.19 -3.85 5.87
N TYR A 89 -14.73 -3.95 4.65
CA TYR A 89 -16.13 -4.24 4.37
C TYR A 89 -16.35 -5.72 4.01
N SER A 90 -17.53 -6.26 4.30
CA SER A 90 -18.05 -7.40 3.53
C SER A 90 -18.28 -6.99 2.06
N PRO A 91 -18.12 -7.89 1.07
CA PRO A 91 -18.33 -7.54 -0.34
C PRO A 91 -19.75 -7.00 -0.58
N GLU A 92 -20.74 -7.55 0.11
CA GLU A 92 -22.13 -7.13 0.06
C GLU A 92 -22.30 -5.71 0.59
N GLN A 93 -21.70 -5.39 1.74
CA GLN A 93 -21.80 -4.04 2.32
C GLN A 93 -21.05 -3.00 1.48
N TYR A 94 -19.89 -3.37 0.93
CA TYR A 94 -19.14 -2.50 0.02
C TYR A 94 -19.95 -2.19 -1.24
N ALA A 95 -20.57 -3.21 -1.85
CA ALA A 95 -21.42 -3.04 -3.03
C ALA A 95 -22.71 -2.25 -2.75
N ALA A 96 -23.23 -2.30 -1.52
CA ALA A 96 -24.42 -1.54 -1.11
C ALA A 96 -24.11 -0.06 -0.85
N GLU A 97 -22.94 0.25 -0.30
CA GLU A 97 -22.57 1.61 0.08
C GLU A 97 -21.78 2.37 -0.98
N LEU A 98 -21.01 1.64 -1.81
CA LEU A 98 -20.13 2.18 -2.83
C LEU A 98 -19.29 3.35 -2.29
N PRO A 99 -18.51 3.15 -1.21
CA PRO A 99 -17.81 4.25 -0.53
C PRO A 99 -16.82 4.97 -1.45
N CYS A 100 -16.33 4.28 -2.48
CA CYS A 100 -15.40 4.80 -3.49
C CYS A 100 -16.07 5.11 -4.84
N GLY A 101 -17.38 4.93 -4.95
CA GLY A 101 -18.12 5.00 -6.22
C GLY A 101 -18.21 3.66 -6.96
N ASP A 102 -18.86 3.69 -8.12
CA ASP A 102 -19.05 2.52 -8.98
C ASP A 102 -17.71 2.02 -9.55
N ASP A 103 -17.54 0.70 -9.65
CA ASP A 103 -16.39 0.02 -10.27
C ASP A 103 -15.00 0.29 -9.64
N ILE A 104 -14.93 0.89 -8.46
CA ILE A 104 -13.68 1.10 -7.71
C ILE A 104 -13.58 0.10 -6.56
N LEU A 105 -12.58 -0.79 -6.60
CA LEU A 105 -12.41 -1.86 -5.61
C LEU A 105 -12.10 -1.32 -4.21
N ALA A 106 -11.28 -0.28 -4.12
CA ALA A 106 -10.89 0.34 -2.86
C ALA A 106 -10.41 1.77 -3.10
N CYS A 107 -10.39 2.57 -2.05
CA CYS A 107 -9.84 3.92 -2.10
C CYS A 107 -9.48 4.43 -0.70
N TYR A 108 -8.46 5.27 -0.67
CA TYR A 108 -8.22 6.20 0.41
C TYR A 108 -9.00 7.51 0.17
N LEU A 109 -9.80 7.93 1.15
CA LEU A 109 -10.51 9.21 1.13
C LEU A 109 -9.79 10.24 2.02
N PRO A 110 -9.06 11.22 1.45
CA PRO A 110 -8.29 12.19 2.24
C PRO A 110 -9.14 13.02 3.21
N SER A 111 -10.39 13.31 2.87
CA SER A 111 -11.31 14.08 3.71
C SER A 111 -11.69 13.35 5.00
N ALA A 112 -11.75 12.02 4.96
CA ALA A 112 -12.02 11.16 6.12
C ALA A 112 -10.73 10.59 6.74
N ARG A 113 -9.60 10.71 6.04
CA ARG A 113 -8.33 10.03 6.36
C ARG A 113 -8.54 8.52 6.59
N CYS A 114 -9.34 7.91 5.73
CA CYS A 114 -9.80 6.53 5.91
C CYS A 114 -9.65 5.75 4.60
N ILE A 115 -9.17 4.51 4.71
CA ILE A 115 -9.23 3.54 3.60
C ILE A 115 -10.58 2.85 3.65
N HIS A 116 -11.17 2.65 2.48
CA HIS A 116 -12.37 1.86 2.28
C HIS A 116 -12.04 0.71 1.32
N SER A 117 -12.19 -0.53 1.78
CA SER A 117 -11.87 -1.70 0.96
C SER A 117 -12.70 -2.93 1.39
N PRO A 118 -13.17 -3.79 0.47
CA PRO A 118 -13.70 -5.10 0.80
C PRO A 118 -12.60 -6.15 1.04
N VAL A 119 -11.33 -5.75 0.88
CA VAL A 119 -10.15 -6.62 0.93
C VAL A 119 -9.16 -6.13 1.99
N LEU A 120 -8.55 -7.07 2.72
CA LEU A 120 -7.54 -6.83 3.74
C LEU A 120 -6.54 -8.01 3.73
N PRO A 121 -5.22 -7.79 3.75
CA PRO A 121 -4.54 -6.49 3.67
C PRO A 121 -4.63 -5.87 2.26
N LEU A 122 -4.39 -4.55 2.17
CA LEU A 122 -4.35 -3.81 0.90
C LEU A 122 -3.31 -2.69 0.97
N ASP A 123 -2.07 -3.05 0.64
CA ASP A 123 -0.90 -2.20 0.85
C ASP A 123 -0.90 -0.96 -0.05
N HIS A 124 -1.44 -1.06 -1.28
CA HIS A 124 -1.59 0.08 -2.20
C HIS A 124 -2.27 1.28 -1.52
N GLU A 125 -3.36 1.05 -0.79
CA GLU A 125 -4.09 2.13 -0.12
C GLU A 125 -3.39 2.65 1.13
N LEU A 126 -2.57 1.81 1.80
CA LEU A 126 -1.71 2.24 2.91
C LEU A 126 -0.68 3.28 2.43
N VAL A 127 -0.16 3.10 1.22
CA VAL A 127 0.77 4.05 0.61
C VAL A 127 0.09 5.40 0.38
N HIS A 128 -1.16 5.42 -0.08
CA HIS A 128 -1.91 6.68 -0.22
C HIS A 128 -2.11 7.40 1.12
N MET A 129 -2.34 6.67 2.22
CA MET A 129 -2.38 7.28 3.55
C MET A 129 -1.03 7.92 3.92
N ALA A 130 0.08 7.20 3.72
CA ALA A 130 1.42 7.68 4.02
C ALA A 130 1.79 8.91 3.17
N VAL A 131 1.56 8.86 1.86
CA VAL A 131 1.77 10.00 0.94
C VAL A 131 0.94 11.20 1.40
N ALA A 132 -0.37 11.02 1.63
CA ALA A 132 -1.25 12.11 2.01
C ALA A 132 -0.95 12.71 3.40
N ALA A 133 -0.39 11.92 4.32
CA ALA A 133 0.10 12.41 5.61
C ALA A 133 1.34 13.31 5.47
N THR A 134 2.12 13.12 4.40
CA THR A 134 3.34 13.90 4.15
C THR A 134 3.12 15.06 3.17
N VAL A 135 2.39 14.85 2.08
CA VAL A 135 2.30 15.80 0.97
C VAL A 135 1.07 15.58 0.08
N SER A 136 0.62 16.63 -0.59
CA SER A 136 -0.31 16.51 -1.73
C SER A 136 0.49 16.20 -2.99
N CYS A 137 0.23 15.06 -3.64
CA CYS A 137 1.01 14.61 -4.78
C CYS A 137 0.17 14.51 -6.07
N PRO A 138 0.74 14.78 -7.25
CA PRO A 138 0.08 14.54 -8.54
C PRO A 138 -0.39 13.09 -8.66
N ASP A 139 -1.58 12.86 -9.21
CA ASP A 139 -2.16 11.50 -9.26
C ASP A 139 -1.22 10.48 -9.95
N VAL A 140 -0.51 10.87 -11.02
CA VAL A 140 0.47 10.01 -11.72
C VAL A 140 1.61 9.53 -10.81
N LEU A 141 2.12 10.40 -9.92
CA LEU A 141 3.18 10.06 -8.98
C LEU A 141 2.62 9.36 -7.74
N ASN A 142 1.44 9.77 -7.27
CA ASN A 142 0.76 9.16 -6.13
C ASN A 142 0.42 7.68 -6.41
N GLU A 143 -0.20 7.38 -7.56
CA GLU A 143 -0.46 6.00 -7.98
C GLU A 143 0.84 5.24 -8.31
N GLY A 144 1.83 5.92 -8.89
CA GLY A 144 3.14 5.31 -9.16
C GLY A 144 3.82 4.83 -7.87
N LEU A 145 3.86 5.68 -6.83
CA LEU A 145 4.36 5.31 -5.52
C LEU A 145 3.55 4.18 -4.90
N ALA A 146 2.22 4.23 -4.99
CA ALA A 146 1.35 3.18 -4.45
C ALA A 146 1.61 1.83 -5.12
N VAL A 147 1.77 1.77 -6.44
CA VAL A 147 2.15 0.54 -7.15
C VAL A 147 3.57 0.11 -6.80
N PHE A 148 4.54 1.02 -6.72
CA PHE A 148 5.91 0.66 -6.37
C PHE A 148 6.00 0.05 -4.96
N TYR A 149 5.24 0.57 -3.99
CA TYR A 149 5.19 0.09 -2.61
C TYR A 149 4.02 -0.87 -2.33
N ASP A 150 3.33 -1.39 -3.33
CA ASP A 150 2.31 -2.43 -3.14
C ASP A 150 3.00 -3.79 -2.98
N SER A 151 2.56 -4.65 -2.06
CA SER A 151 3.12 -6.01 -1.87
C SER A 151 2.38 -7.11 -2.65
N ALA A 152 1.15 -6.83 -3.12
CA ALA A 152 0.23 -7.91 -3.45
C ALA A 152 -0.59 -7.74 -4.74
N PHE A 153 -0.87 -6.51 -5.20
CA PHE A 153 -1.77 -6.27 -6.35
C PHE A 153 -1.09 -5.77 -7.62
N GLY A 154 0.24 -5.77 -7.65
CA GLY A 154 0.95 -5.34 -8.83
C GLY A 154 0.74 -6.25 -10.02
N ARG A 155 0.25 -5.66 -11.10
CA ARG A 155 0.05 -6.37 -12.36
C ARG A 155 1.36 -6.31 -13.14
N ASP A 156 1.89 -7.47 -13.53
CA ASP A 156 2.94 -7.59 -14.55
C ASP A 156 2.38 -7.27 -15.95
N THR A 157 1.72 -6.11 -16.05
CA THR A 157 1.30 -5.57 -17.31
C THR A 157 2.55 -5.03 -17.96
N LYS A 158 3.21 -5.89 -18.75
CA LYS A 158 4.33 -5.56 -19.63
C LYS A 158 3.87 -4.55 -20.68
N THR A 159 3.61 -3.32 -20.28
CA THR A 159 3.50 -2.25 -21.26
C THR A 159 4.91 -1.79 -21.57
N SER A 160 5.31 -2.04 -22.80
CA SER A 160 6.47 -1.41 -23.41
C SER A 160 6.12 -0.05 -24.01
N SER A 161 4.87 0.44 -23.82
CA SER A 161 4.45 1.72 -24.37
C SER A 161 5.03 2.84 -23.53
N PHE A 162 6.21 3.27 -23.93
CA PHE A 162 6.85 4.47 -23.42
C PHE A 162 6.05 5.72 -23.77
N GLU A 163 5.36 5.71 -24.92
CA GLU A 163 4.47 6.79 -25.36
C GLU A 163 3.36 7.04 -24.34
N LEU A 164 2.80 5.99 -23.73
CA LEU A 164 1.80 6.14 -22.68
C LEU A 164 2.33 6.90 -21.46
N LEU A 165 3.58 6.63 -21.04
CA LEU A 165 4.19 7.37 -19.95
C LEU A 165 4.41 8.84 -20.35
N VAL A 166 4.85 9.09 -21.59
CA VAL A 166 4.97 10.47 -22.11
C VAL A 166 3.63 11.20 -22.01
N ASP A 167 2.55 10.58 -22.49
CA ASP A 167 1.21 11.16 -22.48
C ASP A 167 0.73 11.46 -21.04
N LEU A 168 0.98 10.54 -20.09
CA LEU A 168 0.66 10.74 -18.67
C LEU A 168 1.48 11.87 -18.02
N MET A 169 2.71 12.12 -18.48
CA MET A 169 3.52 13.23 -17.98
C MET A 169 3.12 14.57 -18.61
N GLU A 170 2.63 14.57 -19.85
CA GLU A 170 2.13 15.77 -20.54
C GLU A 170 0.74 16.19 -20.05
N ALA A 171 -0.09 15.23 -19.67
CA ALA A 171 -1.40 15.44 -19.06
C ALA A 171 -1.54 14.60 -17.78
N PRO A 172 -0.97 15.05 -16.65
CA PRO A 172 -1.00 14.31 -15.37
C PRO A 172 -2.42 14.08 -14.88
N SER A 173 -2.95 12.90 -15.16
CA SER A 173 -4.26 12.43 -14.73
C SER A 173 -4.14 11.14 -13.94
N HIS A 174 -5.20 10.81 -13.21
CA HIS A 174 -5.32 9.53 -12.54
C HIS A 174 -5.26 8.37 -13.56
N PRO A 175 -4.35 7.39 -13.37
CA PRO A 175 -4.31 6.14 -14.14
C PRO A 175 -5.66 5.41 -14.15
N SER A 176 -6.12 5.06 -15.34
CA SER A 176 -7.45 4.50 -15.63
C SER A 176 -7.47 2.98 -15.83
N GLY A 177 -6.30 2.32 -15.86
CA GLY A 177 -6.23 0.88 -16.12
C GLY A 177 -4.87 0.24 -15.85
N SER A 178 -4.84 -1.09 -15.81
CA SER A 178 -3.68 -1.87 -15.36
C SER A 178 -2.37 -1.61 -16.10
N VAL A 179 -2.48 -1.25 -17.38
CA VAL A 179 -1.36 -0.86 -18.23
C VAL A 179 -0.72 0.44 -17.72
N GLU A 180 -1.54 1.44 -17.38
CA GLU A 180 -1.08 2.73 -16.86
C GLU A 180 -0.46 2.56 -15.47
N TYR A 181 -1.13 1.84 -14.55
CA TYR A 181 -0.58 1.50 -13.23
C TYR A 181 0.80 0.86 -13.32
N GLY A 182 0.98 -0.13 -14.21
CA GLY A 182 2.27 -0.81 -14.37
C GLY A 182 3.40 0.08 -14.89
N ILE A 183 3.14 1.07 -15.74
CA ILE A 183 4.20 1.98 -16.22
C ILE A 183 4.53 3.07 -15.21
N VAL A 184 3.52 3.62 -14.51
CA VAL A 184 3.77 4.65 -13.48
C VAL A 184 4.46 4.06 -12.25
N GLY A 185 4.16 2.81 -11.88
CA GLY A 185 4.87 2.09 -10.81
C GLY A 185 6.35 1.90 -11.11
N ARG A 186 6.69 1.50 -12.35
CA ARG A 186 8.09 1.39 -12.79
C ARG A 186 8.80 2.74 -12.82
N PHE A 187 8.11 3.77 -13.29
CA PHE A 187 8.69 5.10 -13.32
C PHE A 187 8.95 5.63 -11.90
N ALA A 188 8.02 5.41 -10.97
CA ALA A 188 8.21 5.73 -9.55
C ALA A 188 9.39 4.95 -8.94
N ALA A 189 9.51 3.65 -9.23
CA ALA A 189 10.65 2.84 -8.80
C ALA A 189 11.99 3.42 -9.29
N TYR A 190 12.07 3.78 -10.58
CA TYR A 190 13.23 4.46 -11.17
C TYR A 190 13.56 5.78 -10.45
N LEU A 191 12.54 6.61 -10.20
CA LEU A 191 12.74 7.89 -9.52
C LEU A 191 13.24 7.68 -8.07
N VAL A 192 12.64 6.75 -7.33
CA VAL A 192 13.07 6.45 -5.95
C VAL A 192 14.48 5.86 -5.92
N GLU A 193 14.81 4.95 -6.84
CA GLU A 193 16.15 4.35 -6.93
C GLU A 193 17.24 5.40 -7.18
N HIS A 194 16.98 6.35 -8.10
CA HIS A 194 18.01 7.28 -8.57
C HIS A 194 18.07 8.58 -7.77
N PHE A 195 16.97 8.99 -7.14
CA PHE A 195 16.85 10.28 -6.46
C PHE A 195 16.40 10.16 -5.00
N GLY A 196 15.95 8.99 -4.56
CA GLY A 196 15.40 8.77 -3.22
C GLY A 196 13.93 9.21 -3.11
N VAL A 197 13.19 8.59 -2.18
CA VAL A 197 11.77 8.90 -1.94
C VAL A 197 11.55 10.36 -1.51
N ASP A 198 12.46 10.94 -0.72
CA ASP A 198 12.39 12.33 -0.28
C ASP A 198 12.35 13.31 -1.46
N ALA A 199 13.18 13.10 -2.49
CA ALA A 199 13.20 13.94 -3.68
C ALA A 199 11.91 13.80 -4.50
N VAL A 200 11.33 12.61 -4.57
CA VAL A 200 10.01 12.39 -5.21
C VAL A 200 8.93 13.15 -4.45
N LEU A 201 8.94 13.09 -3.11
CA LEU A 201 7.99 13.82 -2.27
C LEU A 201 8.19 15.34 -2.34
N ASP A 202 9.41 15.83 -2.58
CA ASP A 202 9.68 17.24 -2.88
C ASP A 202 9.06 17.68 -4.22
N VAL A 203 9.11 16.84 -5.26
CA VAL A 203 8.38 17.10 -6.52
C VAL A 203 6.88 17.18 -6.26
N CYS A 204 6.30 16.25 -5.51
CA CYS A 204 4.89 16.31 -5.10
C CYS A 204 4.58 17.64 -4.40
N ARG A 205 5.43 18.07 -3.47
CA ARG A 205 5.24 19.30 -2.67
C ARG A 205 5.22 20.57 -3.52
N VAL A 206 6.08 20.65 -4.53
CA VAL A 206 6.15 21.80 -5.43
C VAL A 206 4.97 21.85 -6.39
N THR A 207 4.48 20.69 -6.83
CA THR A 207 3.43 20.57 -7.86
C THR A 207 2.00 20.63 -7.29
N GLY A 208 1.77 20.02 -6.13
CA GLY A 208 0.43 19.77 -5.59
C GLY A 208 -0.33 18.69 -6.37
N ARG A 209 -1.63 18.51 -6.08
CA ARG A 209 -2.40 17.35 -6.59
C ARG A 209 -2.73 17.36 -8.07
N TYR A 210 -3.01 18.53 -8.64
CA TYR A 210 -3.57 18.63 -9.99
C TYR A 210 -2.76 19.58 -10.88
N PRO A 211 -1.47 19.30 -11.13
CA PRO A 211 -0.67 20.10 -12.04
C PRO A 211 -1.07 19.84 -13.49
N ASP A 212 -0.78 20.79 -14.38
CA ASP A 212 -0.64 20.49 -15.80
C ASP A 212 0.76 19.90 -16.10
N GLY A 213 0.96 19.36 -17.30
CA GLY A 213 2.24 18.79 -17.71
C GLY A 213 3.43 19.77 -17.60
N PRO A 214 3.29 21.04 -18.04
CA PRO A 214 4.34 22.05 -17.85
C PRO A 214 4.72 22.28 -16.38
N ALA A 215 3.75 22.35 -15.47
CA ALA A 215 4.01 22.52 -14.04
C ALA A 215 4.73 21.31 -13.44
N LEU A 216 4.29 20.08 -13.76
CA LEU A 216 4.99 18.86 -13.33
C LEU A 216 6.43 18.81 -13.87
N SER A 217 6.61 19.12 -15.15
CA SER A 217 7.92 19.12 -15.79
C SER A 217 8.88 20.14 -15.17
N ALA A 218 8.40 21.34 -14.87
CA ALA A 218 9.21 22.37 -14.20
C ALA A 218 9.62 21.95 -12.78
N ALA A 219 8.75 21.26 -12.05
CA ALA A 219 9.08 20.77 -10.71
C ALA A 219 10.10 19.63 -10.73
N LEU A 220 9.97 18.68 -11.67
CA LEU A 220 10.96 17.62 -11.87
C LEU A 220 12.34 18.22 -12.17
N GLU A 221 12.41 19.21 -13.06
CA GLU A 221 13.68 19.88 -13.37
C GLU A 221 14.23 20.64 -12.17
N SER A 222 13.38 21.35 -11.43
CA SER A 222 13.81 22.13 -10.27
C SER A 222 14.31 21.27 -9.11
N VAL A 223 13.70 20.12 -8.86
CA VAL A 223 14.00 19.27 -7.69
C VAL A 223 15.05 18.22 -8.04
N LEU A 224 14.89 17.53 -9.17
CA LEU A 224 15.76 16.43 -9.58
C LEU A 224 16.95 16.89 -10.45
N GLY A 225 16.95 18.15 -10.90
CA GLY A 225 17.98 18.69 -11.79
C GLY A 225 17.97 18.07 -13.19
N ARG A 226 16.82 17.50 -13.61
CA ARG A 226 16.64 16.79 -14.89
C ARG A 226 15.34 17.20 -15.55
N THR A 227 15.39 17.48 -16.85
CA THR A 227 14.15 17.71 -17.60
C THR A 227 13.34 16.42 -17.71
N THR A 228 12.03 16.54 -17.90
CA THR A 228 11.16 15.37 -18.15
C THR A 228 11.68 14.54 -19.33
N GLN A 229 12.19 15.16 -20.40
CA GLN A 229 12.76 14.41 -21.52
C GLN A 229 14.02 13.63 -21.13
N GLN A 230 14.87 14.16 -20.26
CA GLN A 230 16.04 13.45 -19.76
C GLN A 230 15.64 12.25 -18.89
N LEU A 231 14.73 12.45 -17.94
CA LEU A 231 14.23 11.38 -17.07
C LEU A 231 13.60 10.24 -17.88
N LEU A 232 12.77 10.58 -18.86
CA LEU A 232 12.15 9.60 -19.75
C LEU A 232 13.20 8.90 -20.64
N ALA A 233 14.17 9.64 -21.18
CA ALA A 233 15.24 9.06 -21.98
C ALA A 233 16.15 8.12 -21.17
N ASP A 234 16.38 8.39 -19.89
CA ASP A 234 17.18 7.56 -18.98
C ASP A 234 16.38 6.35 -18.46
N PHE A 235 15.08 6.53 -18.21
CA PHE A 235 14.17 5.46 -17.82
C PHE A 235 14.05 4.37 -18.90
N LYS A 236 13.98 4.76 -20.17
CA LYS A 236 13.80 3.82 -21.30
C LYS A 236 14.88 2.72 -21.37
N PRO A 237 16.19 3.02 -21.18
CA PRO A 237 17.24 2.03 -20.97
C PRO A 237 17.19 1.30 -19.62
N ALA A 238 16.78 1.98 -18.54
CA ALA A 238 16.69 1.39 -17.19
C ALA A 238 15.65 0.26 -17.10
N LEU A 239 14.70 0.21 -18.02
CA LEU A 239 13.86 -0.96 -18.33
C LEU A 239 14.67 -2.15 -18.92
N GLY A 240 15.89 -2.41 -18.46
CA GLY A 240 16.65 -3.60 -18.84
C GLY A 240 15.83 -4.88 -18.64
N SER A 241 16.23 -6.00 -19.27
CA SER A 241 15.45 -7.25 -19.21
C SER A 241 15.16 -7.75 -17.78
N SER A 242 15.94 -7.32 -16.78
CA SER A 242 15.81 -7.68 -15.36
C SER A 242 14.88 -6.79 -14.54
N CYS A 243 14.48 -5.60 -14.99
CA CYS A 243 13.61 -4.68 -14.23
C CYS A 243 12.29 -4.34 -14.95
N ASN A 244 11.76 -5.32 -15.68
CA ASN A 244 10.57 -5.13 -16.49
C ASN A 244 9.30 -5.75 -15.90
N ARG A 245 9.44 -6.64 -14.90
CA ARG A 245 8.30 -7.29 -14.25
C ARG A 245 8.00 -6.63 -12.92
N PHE A 246 6.72 -6.61 -12.56
CA PHE A 246 6.26 -6.05 -11.28
C PHE A 246 7.13 -6.47 -10.09
N LYS A 247 7.28 -7.78 -9.90
CA LYS A 247 8.06 -8.35 -8.79
C LYS A 247 9.53 -7.93 -8.76
N ASP A 248 10.11 -7.51 -9.89
CA ASP A 248 11.52 -7.14 -9.96
C ASP A 248 11.74 -5.72 -9.40
N TYR A 249 10.83 -4.78 -9.70
CA TYR A 249 10.95 -3.39 -9.27
C TYR A 249 10.18 -3.06 -7.98
N GLN A 250 9.31 -3.95 -7.52
CA GLN A 250 8.52 -3.75 -6.31
C GLN A 250 9.41 -3.43 -5.10
N SER A 251 9.02 -2.41 -4.35
CA SER A 251 9.63 -2.08 -3.08
C SER A 251 9.38 -3.19 -2.07
N ARG A 252 10.39 -3.47 -1.26
CA ARG A 252 10.32 -4.45 -0.18
C ARG A 252 10.34 -3.73 1.16
N VAL A 253 9.66 -2.59 1.26
CA VAL A 253 9.77 -1.65 2.39
C VAL A 253 9.62 -2.32 3.74
N PHE A 254 8.81 -3.36 3.84
CA PHE A 254 8.67 -4.14 5.07
C PHE A 254 9.99 -4.75 5.54
N ALA A 255 10.76 -5.39 4.67
CA ALA A 255 12.06 -6.00 4.98
C ALA A 255 13.26 -5.07 4.75
N CYS A 256 13.14 -4.15 3.82
CA CYS A 256 14.24 -3.40 3.23
C CYS A 256 14.15 -1.87 3.46
N GLY A 257 12.99 -1.37 3.89
CA GLY A 257 12.76 0.05 4.12
C GLY A 257 13.45 0.56 5.38
N ALA A 258 13.40 1.88 5.59
CA ALA A 258 14.12 2.56 6.68
C ALA A 258 13.80 1.97 8.08
N ALA A 259 12.56 1.58 8.32
CA ALA A 259 12.11 1.04 9.61
C ALA A 259 12.52 -0.42 9.86
N GLN A 260 12.85 -1.19 8.80
CA GLN A 260 13.22 -2.61 8.90
C GLN A 260 12.21 -3.44 9.71
N ALA A 261 10.92 -3.28 9.42
CA ALA A 261 9.83 -3.86 10.20
C ALA A 261 9.78 -5.40 10.18
N ALA A 262 10.30 -6.03 9.11
CA ALA A 262 10.35 -7.48 9.03
C ALA A 262 11.34 -8.07 10.06
N PRO A 263 11.00 -9.18 10.73
CA PRO A 263 11.91 -9.87 11.64
C PRO A 263 13.19 -10.33 10.94
N ASP A 264 14.32 -10.15 11.64
CA ASP A 264 15.68 -10.43 11.16
C ASP A 264 16.09 -11.88 11.44
N LEU A 265 16.54 -12.60 10.42
CA LEU A 265 17.12 -13.94 10.54
C LEU A 265 18.64 -13.90 10.75
N GLY A 266 19.25 -12.73 10.65
CA GLY A 266 20.68 -12.51 10.86
C GLY A 266 21.52 -12.55 9.58
N LEU A 267 22.79 -12.87 9.76
CA LEU A 267 23.81 -12.91 8.71
C LEU A 267 23.98 -14.34 8.17
N VAL A 268 24.28 -14.47 6.88
CA VAL A 268 24.85 -15.69 6.29
C VAL A 268 26.26 -15.36 5.81
N SER A 269 27.24 -16.17 6.23
CA SER A 269 28.66 -15.90 5.99
C SER A 269 29.34 -16.95 5.12
N VAL A 270 30.30 -16.50 4.30
CA VAL A 270 31.10 -17.38 3.43
C VAL A 270 32.03 -18.33 4.18
N ASP A 271 32.41 -18.00 5.42
CA ASP A 271 33.16 -18.90 6.29
C ASP A 271 32.30 -20.07 6.85
N GLY A 272 30.98 -20.01 6.64
CA GLY A 272 30.02 -20.99 7.11
C GLY A 272 29.73 -20.93 8.62
N GLU A 273 30.28 -19.96 9.35
CA GLU A 273 29.98 -19.77 10.77
C GLU A 273 28.54 -19.29 10.99
N HIS A 274 28.00 -18.52 10.04
CA HIS A 274 26.66 -17.99 10.06
C HIS A 274 25.83 -18.53 8.89
N ARG A 275 24.65 -19.05 9.21
CA ARG A 275 23.71 -19.65 8.26
C ARG A 275 22.29 -19.52 8.79
N ILE A 276 21.33 -19.56 7.88
CA ILE A 276 19.91 -19.60 8.19
C ILE A 276 19.46 -21.05 8.14
N GLU A 277 18.90 -21.53 9.24
CA GLU A 277 18.30 -22.85 9.40
C GLU A 277 17.02 -22.67 10.22
N GLU A 278 15.92 -22.33 9.55
CA GLU A 278 14.69 -21.88 10.20
C GLU A 278 13.52 -22.79 9.85
N THR A 279 12.67 -23.06 10.84
CA THR A 279 11.41 -23.80 10.63
C THR A 279 10.23 -22.88 10.87
N PHE A 280 9.47 -22.62 9.81
CA PHE A 280 8.24 -21.84 9.87
C PHE A 280 7.04 -22.76 10.03
N THR A 281 6.15 -22.44 10.96
CA THR A 281 4.80 -23.03 10.99
C THR A 281 3.93 -22.21 10.04
N VAL A 282 3.57 -22.80 8.90
CA VAL A 282 2.77 -22.15 7.86
C VAL A 282 1.33 -22.65 8.02
N ASP A 283 0.54 -21.82 8.69
CA ASP A 283 -0.86 -22.02 9.03
C ASP A 283 -1.50 -20.66 9.20
N CYS A 284 -2.68 -20.42 8.63
CA CYS A 284 -3.39 -19.15 8.76
C CYS A 284 -3.72 -18.81 10.23
N ALA A 285 -3.83 -19.81 11.12
CA ALA A 285 -4.00 -19.57 12.55
C ALA A 285 -2.72 -19.07 13.26
N ASN A 286 -1.57 -19.09 12.59
CA ASN A 286 -0.31 -18.60 13.14
C ASN A 286 -0.28 -17.06 13.16
N ASP A 287 0.23 -16.48 14.24
CA ASP A 287 0.29 -15.04 14.50
C ASP A 287 1.35 -14.30 13.66
N ILE A 288 2.17 -15.01 12.90
CA ILE A 288 3.14 -14.43 11.96
C ILE A 288 2.68 -14.47 10.50
N MET A 289 1.53 -15.09 10.21
CA MET A 289 0.99 -15.23 8.85
C MET A 289 -0.02 -14.11 8.56
N ALA A 290 0.21 -13.39 7.47
CA ALA A 290 -0.72 -12.41 6.91
C ALA A 290 -1.61 -13.07 5.85
N GLY A 291 -2.85 -12.58 5.72
CA GLY A 291 -3.82 -13.02 4.71
C GLY A 291 -5.20 -13.34 5.30
N PRO A 292 -6.03 -14.15 4.63
CA PRO A 292 -5.85 -14.54 3.25
C PRO A 292 -6.09 -13.35 2.33
N LEU A 293 -5.27 -13.21 1.29
CA LEU A 293 -5.61 -12.38 0.15
C LEU A 293 -5.89 -13.29 -1.03
N GLY A 294 -7.15 -13.31 -1.49
CA GLY A 294 -7.58 -14.38 -2.38
C GLY A 294 -7.48 -15.73 -1.67
N ASP A 295 -6.70 -16.65 -2.22
CA ASP A 295 -6.39 -17.95 -1.66
C ASP A 295 -4.97 -18.06 -1.10
N GLU A 296 -4.26 -16.94 -0.91
CA GLU A 296 -2.88 -16.94 -0.44
C GLU A 296 -2.72 -16.37 0.97
N MET A 297 -1.79 -16.93 1.73
CA MET A 297 -1.24 -16.37 2.96
C MET A 297 0.29 -16.31 2.88
N TRP A 298 0.90 -15.37 3.60
CA TRP A 298 2.34 -15.18 3.54
C TRP A 298 2.96 -14.73 4.85
N LEU A 299 4.28 -14.87 4.94
CA LEU A 299 5.11 -14.20 5.92
C LEU A 299 6.33 -13.59 5.22
N THR A 300 6.90 -12.54 5.83
CA THR A 300 8.12 -11.90 5.34
C THR A 300 9.17 -11.86 6.46
N ARG A 301 10.44 -12.03 6.07
CA ARG A 301 11.64 -11.93 6.91
C ARG A 301 12.71 -11.14 6.17
N ARG A 302 13.76 -10.75 6.90
CA ARG A 302 14.97 -10.18 6.32
C ARG A 302 16.22 -10.91 6.78
N PHE A 303 17.28 -10.82 6.00
CA PHE A 303 18.60 -11.32 6.34
C PHE A 303 19.70 -10.59 5.57
N GLU A 304 20.96 -10.80 5.93
CA GLU A 304 22.12 -10.23 5.24
C GLU A 304 23.06 -11.33 4.71
N ILE A 305 23.69 -11.07 3.57
CA ILE A 305 24.77 -11.85 2.95
C ILE A 305 26.06 -11.03 3.05
N ASP A 306 27.17 -11.64 3.50
CA ASP A 306 28.44 -10.93 3.71
C ASP A 306 29.29 -10.74 2.44
N ALA A 307 29.17 -11.63 1.44
CA ALA A 307 29.97 -11.59 0.23
C ALA A 307 29.26 -12.16 -1.00
N ASP A 308 29.68 -11.68 -2.18
CA ASP A 308 29.24 -12.15 -3.49
C ASP A 308 29.76 -13.57 -3.77
N GLU A 309 28.94 -14.59 -3.54
CA GLU A 309 29.32 -15.99 -3.66
C GLU A 309 28.14 -16.90 -4.04
N ILE A 310 28.43 -18.18 -4.26
CA ILE A 310 27.42 -19.22 -4.46
C ILE A 310 26.98 -19.78 -3.10
N TYR A 311 25.71 -19.65 -2.77
CA TYR A 311 25.10 -20.18 -1.56
C TYR A 311 24.19 -21.36 -1.89
N ILE A 312 24.05 -22.31 -0.97
CA ILE A 312 23.01 -23.34 -1.02
C ILE A 312 21.74 -22.79 -0.38
N LEU A 313 20.73 -22.59 -1.23
CA LEU A 313 19.36 -22.26 -0.84
C LEU A 313 18.51 -23.54 -0.89
N GLY A 314 17.63 -23.73 0.09
CA GLY A 314 16.62 -24.77 0.00
C GLY A 314 15.42 -24.57 0.91
N MET A 315 14.34 -25.24 0.54
CA MET A 315 13.07 -25.28 1.25
C MET A 315 12.49 -26.71 1.18
N TRP A 316 12.00 -27.26 2.28
CA TRP A 316 11.32 -28.56 2.31
C TRP A 316 10.37 -28.70 3.52
N GLY A 317 9.47 -29.69 3.51
CA GLY A 317 8.67 -30.03 4.69
C GLY A 317 9.53 -30.59 5.82
N LEU A 318 9.12 -30.45 7.09
CA LEU A 318 9.97 -30.83 8.22
C LEU A 318 10.16 -32.34 8.32
N ASP A 319 9.12 -33.11 8.00
CA ASP A 319 9.20 -34.56 8.03
C ASP A 319 9.70 -35.11 6.68
N ASP A 320 10.54 -36.15 6.72
CA ASP A 320 11.12 -36.76 5.50
C ASP A 320 10.00 -37.18 4.52
N GLY A 321 9.94 -36.53 3.36
CA GLY A 321 8.93 -36.77 2.33
C GLY A 321 7.61 -36.03 2.52
N GLU A 322 7.51 -35.11 3.47
CA GLU A 322 6.38 -34.19 3.59
C GLU A 322 6.35 -33.25 2.38
N GLU A 323 5.29 -33.38 1.58
CA GLU A 323 5.03 -32.50 0.44
C GLU A 323 4.56 -31.14 0.96
N ILE A 324 5.03 -30.07 0.31
CA ILE A 324 4.64 -28.68 0.60
C ILE A 324 3.97 -28.04 -0.63
N PRO A 325 2.85 -28.62 -1.13
CA PRO A 325 2.24 -28.21 -2.39
C PRO A 325 1.77 -26.75 -2.32
N GLY A 326 2.10 -25.99 -3.36
CA GLY A 326 1.73 -24.58 -3.47
C GLY A 326 2.52 -23.63 -2.57
N VAL A 327 3.43 -24.12 -1.73
CA VAL A 327 4.34 -23.25 -0.97
C VAL A 327 5.39 -22.68 -1.91
N GLU A 328 5.61 -21.37 -1.88
CA GLU A 328 6.61 -20.67 -2.67
C GLU A 328 7.56 -19.89 -1.76
N LEU A 329 8.86 -20.01 -2.02
CA LEU A 329 9.89 -19.18 -1.41
C LEU A 329 10.37 -18.13 -2.41
N THR A 330 10.24 -16.87 -2.05
CA THR A 330 10.86 -15.75 -2.76
C THR A 330 11.99 -15.16 -1.92
N VAL A 331 13.19 -15.09 -2.49
CA VAL A 331 14.36 -14.40 -1.93
C VAL A 331 14.72 -13.27 -2.87
N ALA A 332 14.79 -12.05 -2.35
CA ALA A 332 14.99 -10.89 -3.19
C ALA A 332 15.87 -9.83 -2.53
N LYS A 333 16.84 -9.31 -3.28
CA LYS A 333 17.80 -8.33 -2.78
C LYS A 333 17.09 -7.00 -2.47
N CYS A 334 17.51 -6.35 -1.38
CA CYS A 334 16.97 -5.09 -0.90
C CYS A 334 17.51 -3.89 -1.69
N GLU A 335 17.32 -3.92 -3.00
CA GLU A 335 17.56 -2.82 -3.90
C GLU A 335 16.44 -2.82 -4.97
N PRO A 336 16.00 -1.65 -5.45
CA PRO A 336 15.12 -1.60 -6.61
C PRO A 336 15.76 -2.38 -7.77
N CYS A 337 14.96 -3.16 -8.51
CA CYS A 337 15.45 -4.00 -9.61
C CYS A 337 16.46 -5.09 -9.19
N GLY A 338 16.63 -5.34 -7.87
CA GLY A 338 17.53 -6.35 -7.34
C GLY A 338 17.18 -7.76 -7.79
N LYS A 339 18.15 -8.68 -7.72
CA LYS A 339 17.93 -10.08 -8.08
C LYS A 339 16.78 -10.67 -7.26
N VAL A 340 15.78 -11.21 -7.95
CA VAL A 340 14.63 -11.94 -7.37
C VAL A 340 14.73 -13.40 -7.76
N LEU A 341 14.79 -14.26 -6.74
CA LEU A 341 14.72 -15.70 -6.86
C LEU A 341 13.37 -16.16 -6.32
N THR A 342 12.65 -16.95 -7.11
CA THR A 342 11.37 -17.53 -6.73
C THR A 342 11.44 -19.02 -7.01
N ALA A 343 11.19 -19.84 -6.01
CA ALA A 343 11.23 -21.29 -6.12
C ALA A 343 9.95 -21.89 -5.52
N PRO A 344 9.17 -22.64 -6.32
CA PRO A 344 8.00 -23.35 -5.83
C PRO A 344 8.40 -24.67 -5.18
N GLU A 345 7.59 -25.12 -4.22
CA GLU A 345 7.65 -26.43 -3.59
C GLU A 345 9.01 -26.76 -2.98
N ALA A 346 9.26 -28.03 -2.67
CA ALA A 346 10.53 -28.46 -2.09
C ALA A 346 11.67 -28.35 -3.11
N PHE A 347 12.76 -27.69 -2.73
CA PHE A 347 13.95 -27.56 -3.55
C PHE A 347 15.23 -27.43 -2.72
N ILE A 348 16.36 -27.73 -3.36
CA ILE A 348 17.69 -27.41 -2.86
C ILE A 348 18.61 -27.17 -4.05
N GLY A 349 19.37 -26.08 -4.02
CA GLY A 349 20.23 -25.75 -5.14
C GLY A 349 21.26 -24.64 -4.84
N PRO A 350 22.34 -24.59 -5.63
CA PRO A 350 23.28 -23.48 -5.59
C PRO A 350 22.65 -22.24 -6.24
N GLU A 351 22.76 -21.11 -5.57
CA GLU A 351 22.28 -19.81 -6.00
C GLU A 351 23.38 -18.77 -5.82
N GLN A 352 23.68 -18.02 -6.88
CA GLN A 352 24.56 -16.85 -6.76
C GLN A 352 23.83 -15.75 -5.98
N LEU A 353 24.33 -15.35 -4.82
CA LEU A 353 23.85 -14.18 -4.09
C LEU A 353 24.98 -13.15 -4.02
N ASP A 354 24.60 -11.88 -4.02
CA ASP A 354 25.52 -10.77 -3.83
C ASP A 354 25.51 -10.38 -2.34
N ALA A 355 26.56 -9.71 -1.88
CA ALA A 355 26.59 -9.09 -0.57
C ALA A 355 25.45 -8.08 -0.42
N GLY A 356 24.90 -8.01 0.80
CA GLY A 356 23.88 -7.05 1.17
C GLY A 356 22.65 -7.70 1.77
N ARG A 357 21.60 -6.89 1.92
CA ARG A 357 20.36 -7.29 2.57
C ARG A 357 19.38 -7.93 1.59
N TYR A 358 18.61 -8.89 2.09
CA TYR A 358 17.58 -9.60 1.35
C TYR A 358 16.27 -9.63 2.11
N ALA A 359 15.16 -9.59 1.37
CA ALA A 359 13.86 -10.01 1.83
C ALA A 359 13.67 -11.49 1.53
N LEU A 360 13.07 -12.20 2.48
CA LEU A 360 12.60 -13.57 2.33
C LEU A 360 11.10 -13.57 2.52
N GLU A 361 10.36 -14.12 1.56
CA GLU A 361 8.92 -14.27 1.62
C GLU A 361 8.55 -15.73 1.40
N LEU A 362 7.72 -16.27 2.29
CA LEU A 362 7.08 -17.56 2.11
C LEU A 362 5.60 -17.31 1.85
N ARG A 363 5.11 -17.78 0.69
CA ARG A 363 3.69 -17.79 0.34
C ARG A 363 3.17 -19.22 0.35
N ALA A 364 1.91 -19.40 0.69
CA ALA A 364 1.24 -20.68 0.65
C ALA A 364 -0.27 -20.50 0.45
N PRO A 365 -1.00 -21.54 -0.01
CA PRO A 365 -2.45 -21.55 0.00
C PRO A 365 -2.99 -21.28 1.40
N ALA A 366 -4.09 -20.53 1.52
CA ALA A 366 -4.70 -20.14 2.79
C ALA A 366 -5.19 -21.34 3.62
N ASP A 367 -5.44 -22.49 2.96
CA ASP A 367 -5.80 -23.76 3.59
C ASP A 367 -4.58 -24.67 3.88
N PHE A 368 -3.36 -24.28 3.51
CA PHE A 368 -2.14 -25.02 3.83
C PHE A 368 -1.90 -25.07 5.33
N ARG A 369 -1.52 -26.25 5.84
CA ARG A 369 -1.22 -26.49 7.26
C ARG A 369 0.01 -27.38 7.35
N GLY A 370 1.15 -26.81 7.70
CA GLY A 370 2.39 -27.59 7.75
C GLY A 370 3.57 -26.84 8.34
N ARG A 371 4.72 -27.49 8.36
CA ARG A 371 5.98 -26.89 8.78
C ARG A 371 6.94 -26.88 7.60
N VAL A 372 7.50 -25.71 7.32
CA VAL A 372 8.43 -25.49 6.21
C VAL A 372 9.80 -25.17 6.79
N TYR A 373 10.78 -25.99 6.48
CA TYR A 373 12.18 -25.74 6.79
C TYR A 373 12.83 -24.96 5.65
N VAL A 374 13.50 -23.86 5.97
CA VAL A 374 14.27 -23.05 5.02
C VAL A 374 15.73 -23.01 5.44
N LYS A 375 16.60 -23.16 4.44
CA LYS A 375 18.05 -23.17 4.62
C LYS A 375 18.75 -22.23 3.67
N ILE A 376 19.67 -21.41 4.21
CA ILE A 376 20.61 -20.60 3.44
C ILE A 376 21.99 -20.74 4.09
N GLN A 377 22.96 -21.27 3.36
CA GLN A 377 24.35 -21.42 3.81
C GLN A 377 25.29 -21.31 2.62
N HIS A 378 26.56 -20.97 2.85
CA HIS A 378 27.61 -21.13 1.85
C HIS A 378 27.97 -22.61 1.66
#